data_AF-A0A7V4PJY6-F1
#
_entry.id   AF-A0A7V4PJY6-F1
#
_cell.length_a   1.000
_cell.length_b   1.000
_cell.length_c   1.000
_cell.angle_alpha   90.00
_cell.angle_beta   90.00
_cell.angle_gamma   90.00
#
_symmetry.space_group_name_H-M   'P 1'
#
loop_
_entity.id
_entity.type
_entity.pdbx_description
1 polymer ?
#
loop_
_entity_poly.entity_id
_entity_poly.type
_entity_poly.pdbx_seq_one_letter_code
_entity_poly.pdbx_strand_id
1 'polypeptide(L)'
;MIQLDKVYKSFNGVPVLRGISFQVQKGEILALIGGSGQGKSVILKHIVGLMKPDQGHVFIEGKDICHLKGKPLEEIRSRIGFLFQSNALFTSF
;
A
#
# COMPACT_ATOMS: atom_id res chain seq x y z
N MET A 1 3.75 9.75 8.70
CA MET A 1 4.73 8.63 8.67
C MET A 1 4.04 7.41 8.07
N ILE A 2 4.71 6.68 7.18
CA ILE A 2 4.27 5.41 6.62
C ILE A 2 5.23 4.33 7.10
N GLN A 3 4.72 3.18 7.50
CA GLN A 3 5.55 2.04 7.90
C GLN A 3 4.96 0.74 7.38
N LEU A 4 5.80 -0.10 6.79
CA LEU A 4 5.52 -1.51 6.54
C LEU A 4 6.36 -2.32 7.52
N ASP A 5 5.75 -3.29 8.16
CA ASP A 5 6.44 -4.24 9.04
C ASP A 5 6.15 -5.68 8.60
N LYS A 6 7.19 -6.34 8.10
CA LYS A 6 7.21 -7.75 7.68
C LYS A 6 6.03 -8.10 6.78
N VAL A 7 5.79 -7.29 5.75
CA VAL A 7 4.66 -7.48 4.84
C VAL A 7 4.92 -8.63 3.87
N TYR A 8 4.04 -9.63 3.90
CA TYR A 8 4.02 -10.76 2.95
C TYR A 8 2.78 -10.70 2.07
N LYS A 9 2.95 -11.11 0.80
CA LYS A 9 1.83 -11.28 -0.13
C LYS A 9 2.13 -12.37 -1.14
N SER A 10 1.17 -13.27 -1.33
CA SER A 10 1.16 -14.32 -2.34
C SER A 10 -0.13 -14.26 -3.14
N PHE A 11 -0.05 -14.64 -4.42
CA PHE A 11 -1.23 -14.85 -5.27
C PHE A 11 -1.18 -16.26 -5.81
N ASN A 12 -2.24 -17.05 -5.61
CA ASN A 12 -2.32 -18.44 -6.06
C ASN A 12 -1.09 -19.28 -5.64
N GLY A 13 -0.61 -19.09 -4.40
CA GLY A 13 0.58 -19.76 -3.88
C GLY A 13 1.92 -19.19 -4.35
N VAL A 14 1.93 -18.22 -5.29
CA VAL A 14 3.16 -17.58 -5.76
C VAL A 14 3.48 -16.35 -4.89
N PRO A 15 4.61 -16.35 -4.16
CA PRO A 15 5.00 -15.21 -3.32
C PRO A 15 5.47 -14.02 -4.16
N VAL A 16 4.84 -12.86 -3.93
CA VAL A 16 5.18 -11.57 -4.54
C VAL A 16 5.94 -10.68 -3.56
N LEU A 17 5.53 -10.62 -2.30
CA LEU A 17 6.24 -9.92 -1.23
C LEU A 17 6.68 -10.92 -0.16
N ARG A 18 7.93 -10.78 0.30
CA ARG A 18 8.61 -11.75 1.19
C ARG A 18 9.12 -11.06 2.46
N GLY A 19 8.22 -10.48 3.26
CA GLY A 19 8.58 -9.85 4.54
C GLY A 19 9.23 -8.49 4.37
N ILE A 20 8.61 -7.63 3.57
CA ILE A 20 9.13 -6.27 3.33
C ILE A 20 8.89 -5.40 4.57
N SER A 21 9.95 -4.77 5.07
CA SER A 21 9.90 -3.76 6.14
C SER A 21 10.61 -2.49 5.71
N PHE A 22 9.95 -1.35 5.84
CA PHE A 22 10.58 -0.03 5.71
C PHE A 22 9.69 1.05 6.33
N GLN A 23 10.26 2.24 6.52
CA GLN A 23 9.57 3.42 7.00
C GLN A 23 9.82 4.60 6.07
N VAL A 24 8.84 5.50 5.98
CA VAL A 24 8.92 6.79 5.30
C VAL A 24 8.44 7.86 6.27
N GLN A 25 9.34 8.75 6.65
CA GLN A 25 9.06 9.84 7.56
C GLN A 25 8.23 10.93 6.89
N LYS A 26 7.64 11.81 7.70
CA LYS A 26 6.90 12.94 7.18
C LYS A 26 7.85 13.87 6.42
N GLY A 27 7.53 14.18 5.16
CA GLY A 27 8.34 15.02 4.29
C GLY A 27 9.43 14.27 3.51
N GLU A 28 9.61 12.97 3.74
CA GLU A 28 10.54 12.16 2.95
C GLU A 28 9.93 11.76 1.60
N ILE A 29 10.80 11.67 0.59
CA ILE A 29 10.50 11.13 -0.72
C ILE A 29 11.18 9.76 -0.81
N LEU A 30 10.38 8.71 -0.98
CA LEU A 30 10.88 7.35 -1.22
C LEU A 30 10.68 6.96 -2.69
N ALA A 31 11.72 6.48 -3.34
CA ALA A 31 11.64 5.86 -4.66
C ALA A 31 11.67 4.32 -4.55
N LEU A 32 10.68 3.65 -5.15
CA LEU A 32 10.63 2.20 -5.29
C LEU A 32 11.03 1.80 -6.72
N ILE A 33 12.22 1.21 -6.88
CA ILE A 33 12.80 0.86 -8.18
C ILE A 33 12.93 -0.67 -8.28
N GLY A 34 12.66 -1.22 -9.46
CA GLY A 34 12.82 -2.65 -9.75
C GLY A 34 12.09 -3.07 -11.02
N GLY A 35 12.36 -4.28 -11.51
CA GLY A 35 11.75 -4.82 -12.73
C GLY A 35 10.22 -4.93 -12.68
N SER A 36 9.57 -5.07 -13.84
CA SER A 36 8.13 -5.34 -13.92
C SER A 36 7.77 -6.64 -13.16
N GLY A 37 6.59 -6.69 -12.53
CA GLY A 37 6.14 -7.87 -11.78
C GLY A 37 6.72 -8.04 -10.36
N GLN A 38 7.73 -7.25 -9.97
CA GLN A 38 8.41 -7.38 -8.67
C GLN A 38 7.65 -6.80 -7.46
N GLY A 39 6.32 -6.67 -7.54
CA GLY A 39 5.50 -6.28 -6.38
C GLY A 39 5.44 -4.79 -6.03
N LYS A 40 6.04 -3.87 -6.81
CA LYS A 40 5.97 -2.42 -6.56
C LYS A 40 4.52 -1.89 -6.43
N SER A 41 3.67 -2.19 -7.42
CA SER A 41 2.26 -1.79 -7.38
C SER A 41 1.49 -2.50 -6.26
N VAL A 42 1.95 -3.67 -5.84
CA VAL A 42 1.37 -4.41 -4.70
C VAL A 42 1.71 -3.68 -3.40
N ILE A 43 2.95 -3.25 -3.19
CA ILE A 43 3.35 -2.42 -2.03
C ILE A 43 2.50 -1.15 -1.97
N LEU A 44 2.37 -0.42 -3.08
CA LEU A 44 1.57 0.80 -3.13
C LEU A 44 0.09 0.54 -2.75
N LYS A 45 -0.52 -0.52 -3.28
CA LYS A 45 -1.90 -0.92 -2.94
C LYS A 45 -2.08 -1.26 -1.46
N HIS A 46 -1.06 -1.82 -0.81
CA HIS A 46 -1.08 -2.04 0.64
C HIS A 46 -1.07 -0.73 1.42
N ILE A 47 -0.18 0.21 1.04
CA ILE A 47 -0.05 1.54 1.68
C ILE A 47 -1.37 2.32 1.62
N VAL A 48 -2.05 2.31 0.45
CA VAL A 48 -3.33 3.01 0.29
C VAL A 48 -4.54 2.20 0.79
N GLY A 49 -4.30 1.05 1.42
CA GLY A 49 -5.31 0.18 1.98
C GLY A 49 -6.25 -0.45 0.96
N LEU A 50 -5.93 -0.45 -0.33
CA LEU A 50 -6.71 -1.13 -1.39
C LEU A 50 -6.52 -2.65 -1.36
N MET A 51 -5.49 -3.12 -0.67
CA MET A 51 -5.18 -4.54 -0.51
C MET A 51 -4.69 -4.80 0.92
N LYS A 52 -5.09 -5.94 1.49
CA LYS A 52 -4.54 -6.41 2.77
C LYS A 52 -3.39 -7.39 2.52
N PRO A 53 -2.33 -7.31 3.34
CA PRO A 53 -1.25 -8.27 3.27
C PRO A 53 -1.72 -9.62 3.80
N ASP A 54 -1.03 -10.69 3.43
CA ASP A 54 -1.34 -12.02 3.97
C ASP A 54 -0.77 -12.16 5.39
N GLN A 55 0.36 -11.49 5.66
CA GLN A 55 0.99 -11.38 6.97
C GLN A 55 1.70 -10.02 7.10
N GLY A 56 1.91 -9.58 8.34
CA GLY A 56 2.55 -8.30 8.66
C GLY A 56 1.56 -7.14 8.71
N HIS A 57 2.09 -5.94 8.90
CA HIS A 57 1.31 -4.75 9.22
C HIS A 57 1.69 -3.55 8.35
N VAL A 58 0.72 -2.68 8.12
CA VAL A 58 0.90 -1.41 7.43
C VAL A 58 0.37 -0.31 8.33
N PHE A 59 1.23 0.65 8.67
CA PHE A 59 0.86 1.76 9.54
C PHE A 59 0.89 3.08 8.76
N ILE A 60 -0.16 3.88 8.94
CA ILE A 60 -0.25 5.25 8.47
C ILE A 60 -0.44 6.14 9.70
N GLU A 61 0.51 7.04 9.94
CA GLU A 61 0.52 7.92 11.12
C GLU A 61 0.37 7.15 12.45
N GLY A 62 1.03 5.99 12.54
CA GLY A 62 1.01 5.11 13.72
C GLY A 62 -0.25 4.23 13.85
N LYS A 63 -1.25 4.39 12.97
CA LYS A 63 -2.44 3.54 12.95
C LYS A 63 -2.24 2.36 12.02
N ASP A 64 -2.41 1.15 12.54
CA ASP A 64 -2.43 -0.06 11.71
C ASP A 64 -3.71 -0.09 10.86
N ILE A 65 -3.54 0.01 9.54
CA ILE A 65 -4.66 0.07 8.60
C ILE A 65 -5.15 -1.31 8.16
N CYS A 66 -4.42 -2.39 8.47
CA CYS A 66 -4.78 -3.75 8.05
C CYS A 66 -6.09 -4.24 8.69
N HIS A 67 -6.41 -3.73 9.89
CA HIS A 67 -7.62 -4.10 10.63
C HIS A 67 -8.78 -3.09 10.47
N LEU A 68 -8.53 -1.93 9.87
CA LEU A 68 -9.57 -0.92 9.66
C LEU A 68 -10.57 -1.33 8.57
N LYS A 69 -11.81 -0.87 8.73
CA LYS A 69 -12.93 -1.05 7.80
C LYS A 69 -13.87 0.16 7.93
N GLY A 70 -14.67 0.43 6.89
CA GLY A 70 -15.65 1.52 6.88
C GLY A 70 -15.03 2.89 7.17
N LYS A 71 -15.74 3.70 7.96
CA LYS A 71 -15.37 5.09 8.27
C LYS A 71 -13.90 5.28 8.71
N PRO A 72 -13.33 4.51 9.66
CA PRO A 72 -11.91 4.65 10.02
C PRO A 72 -10.93 4.48 8.86
N LEU A 73 -11.22 3.60 7.90
CA LEU A 73 -10.35 3.41 6.73
C LEU A 73 -10.55 4.53 5.71
N GLU A 74 -11.78 5.02 5.55
CA GLU A 74 -12.11 6.16 4.69
C GLU A 74 -11.41 7.44 5.16
N GLU A 75 -11.36 7.69 6.46
CA GLU A 75 -10.64 8.83 7.06
C GLU A 75 -9.13 8.83 6.77
N ILE A 76 -8.53 7.65 6.66
CA ILE A 76 -7.12 7.53 6.27
C ILE A 76 -6.97 7.77 4.77
N ARG A 77 -7.82 7.14 3.96
CA ARG A 77 -7.76 7.27 2.50
C ARG A 77 -8.02 8.70 2.01
N SER A 78 -8.86 9.47 2.69
CA SER A 78 -9.13 10.87 2.35
C SER A 78 -7.90 11.78 2.49
N ARG A 79 -6.87 11.34 3.23
CA ARG A 79 -5.59 12.05 3.39
C ARG A 79 -4.53 11.62 2.38
N ILE A 80 -4.84 10.68 1.49
CA ILE A 80 -3.88 10.09 0.54
C ILE A 80 -4.29 10.43 -0.88
N GLY A 81 -3.41 11.13 -1.60
CA GLY A 81 -3.47 11.21 -3.06
C GLY A 81 -2.89 9.95 -3.69
N PHE A 82 -3.58 9.36 -4.66
CA PHE A 82 -3.11 8.17 -5.38
C PHE A 82 -3.24 8.35 -6.89
N LEU A 83 -2.12 8.20 -7.59
CA LEU A 83 -2.08 8.21 -9.05
C LEU A 83 -1.97 6.78 -9.58
N PHE A 84 -2.91 6.38 -10.42
CA PHE A 84 -2.93 5.07 -11.04
C PHE A 84 -1.98 5.01 -12.25
N GLN A 85 -1.44 3.82 -12.51
CA GLN A 85 -0.62 3.58 -13.71
C GLN A 85 -1.46 3.63 -15.00
N SER A 86 -2.69 3.13 -14.94
CA SER A 86 -3.66 3.21 -16.03
C SER A 86 -4.58 4.41 -15.83
N ASN A 87 -5.17 4.88 -16.92
CA ASN A 87 -6.11 5.99 -16.88
C ASN A 87 -7.30 5.65 -15.96
N ALA A 88 -7.63 6.58 -15.07
CA ALA A 88 -8.73 6.47 -14.10
C ALA A 88 -9.69 7.65 -14.19
N LEU A 89 -9.61 8.42 -15.28
CA LEU A 89 -10.50 9.54 -15.55
C LEU A 89 -11.90 9.04 -15.90
N PHE A 90 -12.91 9.78 -15.44
CA PHE A 90 -14.29 9.58 -15.88
C PHE A 90 -14.42 10.05 -17.33
N THR A 91 -14.90 9.18 -18.21
CA THR A 91 -15.32 9.55 -19.55
C THR A 91 -16.78 9.97 -19.50
N SER A 92 -17.07 11.23 -19.82
CA SER A 92 -18.42 11.81 -19.73
C SER A 92 -19.29 11.56 -20.97
N PHE A 93 -19.09 10.45 -21.68
CA PHE A 93 -19.85 10.09 -22.88
C PHE A 93 -20.49 8.72 -22.73
#